data_AF-A0A5P9B738-F1
#
_entry.id   AF-A0A5P9B738-F1
#
_cell.length_a   1.000
_cell.length_b   1.000
_cell.length_c   1.000
_cell.angle_alpha   90.00
_cell.angle_beta   90.00
_cell.angle_gamma   90.00
#
_symmetry.space_group_name_H-M   'P 1'
#
loop_
_entity.id
_entity.type
_entity.pdbx_description
1 polymer ?
#
loop_
_entity_poly.entity_id
_entity_poly.type
_entity_poly.pdbx_seq_one_letter_code
_entity_poly.pdbx_strand_id
1 'polypeptide(L)'
;MKGVENSTPPSRHWVAVYTFTILLPLVYFIPMWVAENISDSHVVVTVISVAIIVPLVSYLFLPLALRVHQHINAVYFSKSH
;
A
#
# COMPACT_ATOMS: atom_id res chain seq x y z
N MET A 1 11.83 -39.55 -10.07
CA MET A 1 12.51 -38.27 -9.77
C MET A 1 11.98 -37.20 -10.70
N LYS A 2 11.35 -36.15 -10.16
CA LYS A 2 11.36 -34.76 -10.65
C LYS A 2 10.36 -33.97 -9.79
N GLY A 3 10.90 -33.19 -8.87
CA GLY A 3 10.14 -32.24 -8.07
C GLY A 3 9.50 -31.20 -8.99
N VAL A 4 8.26 -30.86 -8.68
CA VAL A 4 7.52 -29.76 -9.29
C VAL A 4 8.18 -28.46 -8.83
N GLU A 5 9.13 -27.96 -9.60
CA GLU A 5 9.68 -26.62 -9.41
C GLU A 5 8.73 -25.62 -10.08
N ASN A 6 7.74 -25.14 -9.33
CA ASN A 6 6.96 -23.96 -9.70
C ASN A 6 7.82 -22.70 -9.47
N SER A 7 8.82 -22.49 -10.32
CA SER A 7 9.60 -21.25 -10.35
C SER A 7 8.79 -20.13 -11.02
N THR A 8 7.72 -19.70 -10.34
CA THR A 8 7.08 -18.41 -10.65
C THR A 8 7.97 -17.34 -10.02
N PRO A 9 8.43 -16.31 -10.75
CA PRO A 9 9.33 -15.29 -10.22
C PRO A 9 8.78 -14.68 -8.92
N PRO A 10 9.63 -14.31 -7.94
CA PRO A 10 9.18 -13.95 -6.59
C PRO A 10 8.23 -12.75 -6.63
N SER A 11 6.94 -13.06 -6.62
CA SER A 11 5.97 -12.56 -5.66
C SER A 11 5.83 -11.05 -5.52
N ARG A 12 6.16 -10.25 -6.55
CA ARG A 12 5.85 -8.80 -6.59
C ARG A 12 4.34 -8.56 -6.40
N HIS A 13 3.53 -9.47 -6.92
CA HIS A 13 2.08 -9.52 -6.67
C HIS A 13 1.75 -9.79 -5.20
N TRP A 14 2.44 -10.73 -4.54
CA TRP A 14 2.22 -11.01 -3.12
C TRP A 14 2.62 -9.85 -2.20
N VAL A 15 3.72 -9.16 -2.51
CA VAL A 15 4.14 -7.96 -1.77
C VAL A 15 3.09 -6.86 -1.92
N ALA A 16 2.59 -6.64 -3.14
CA ALA A 16 1.52 -5.68 -3.39
C ALA A 16 0.22 -6.07 -2.65
N VAL A 17 -0.15 -7.35 -2.65
CA VAL A 17 -1.32 -7.84 -1.92
C VAL A 17 -1.16 -7.60 -0.42
N TYR A 18 0.02 -7.84 0.16
CA TYR A 18 0.26 -7.65 1.59
C TYR A 18 0.17 -6.17 1.99
N THR A 19 0.81 -5.28 1.22
CA THR A 19 0.77 -3.84 1.50
C THR A 19 -0.62 -3.26 1.26
N PHE A 20 -1.34 -3.73 0.24
CA PHE A 20 -2.71 -3.30 -0.05
C PHE A 20 -3.70 -3.75 1.03
N THR A 21 -3.54 -4.99 1.50
CA THR A 21 -4.36 -5.56 2.59
C THR A 21 -4.13 -4.85 3.91
N ILE A 22 -2.94 -4.29 4.15
CA ILE A 22 -2.66 -3.46 5.34
C ILE A 22 -3.13 -2.02 5.15
N LEU A 23 -3.03 -1.48 3.94
CA LEU A 23 -3.45 -0.11 3.61
C LEU A 23 -4.97 0.06 3.68
N LEU A 24 -5.74 -0.90 3.16
CA LEU A 24 -7.21 -0.88 3.16
C LEU A 24 -7.84 -0.65 4.55
N PRO A 25 -7.54 -1.46 5.58
CA PRO A 25 -8.10 -1.28 6.91
C PRO A 25 -7.62 0.03 7.54
N LEU A 26 -6.38 0.44 7.28
CA LEU A 26 -5.86 1.71 7.77
C LEU A 26 -6.64 2.90 7.20
N VAL A 27 -6.92 2.88 5.89
CA VAL A 27 -7.70 3.91 5.20
C VAL A 27 -9.17 3.90 5.63
N TYR A 28 -9.74 2.74 5.97
CA TYR A 28 -11.13 2.62 6.44
C TYR A 28 -11.33 3.08 7.89
N PHE A 29 -10.29 2.95 8.73
CA PHE A 29 -10.35 3.38 10.13
C PHE A 29 -10.31 4.90 10.30
N ILE A 30 -9.57 5.64 9.45
CA ILE A 30 -9.44 7.09 9.56
C ILE A 30 -10.81 7.81 9.46
N PRO A 31 -11.68 7.52 8.48
CA PRO A 31 -12.99 8.16 8.40
C PRO A 31 -13.90 7.86 9.58
N MET A 32 -13.86 6.64 10.11
CA MET A 32 -14.64 6.26 11.29
C MET A 32 -14.20 7.05 12.51
N TRP A 33 -12.88 7.17 12.70
CA TRP A 33 -12.31 7.97 13.78
C TRP A 33 -12.65 9.47 13.64
N VAL A 34 -12.62 10.00 12.40
CA VAL A 34 -13.01 11.40 12.12
C VAL A 34 -14.51 11.61 12.38
N ALA A 35 -15.36 10.64 12.06
CA ALA A 35 -16.80 10.69 12.33
C ALA A 35 -17.08 10.78 13.84
N GLU A 36 -16.41 9.95 14.64
CA GLU A 36 -16.59 9.91 16.09
C GLU A 36 -16.08 11.17 16.81
N ASN A 37 -15.08 11.87 16.24
CA ASN A 37 -14.41 12.99 16.93
C ASN A 37 -14.80 14.39 16.43
N ILE A 38 -15.36 14.54 15.21
CA ILE A 38 -15.55 15.86 14.58
C ILE A 38 -17.02 16.24 14.38
N SER A 39 -17.85 15.41 13.74
CA SER A 39 -19.22 15.79 13.38
C SER A 39 -20.05 14.61 12.84
N ASP A 40 -21.34 14.55 13.17
CA ASP A 40 -22.32 13.58 12.60
C ASP A 40 -22.62 13.81 11.10
N SER A 41 -22.19 14.94 10.54
CA SER A 41 -22.45 15.29 9.15
C SER A 41 -21.59 14.45 8.19
N HIS A 42 -22.19 13.39 7.64
CA HIS A 42 -21.55 12.39 6.77
C HIS A 42 -20.71 12.98 5.62
N VAL A 43 -21.16 14.10 5.03
CA VAL A 43 -20.44 14.80 3.95
C VAL A 43 -19.15 15.43 4.46
N VAL A 44 -19.17 16.08 5.62
CA VAL A 44 -18.01 16.77 6.19
C VAL A 44 -16.96 15.77 6.63
N VAL A 45 -17.38 14.68 7.28
CA VAL A 45 -16.51 13.57 7.66
C VAL A 45 -15.78 13.01 6.44
N THR A 46 -16.51 12.74 5.37
CA THR A 46 -15.92 12.17 4.15
C THR A 46 -14.92 13.14 3.52
N VAL A 47 -15.26 14.43 3.40
CA VAL A 47 -14.37 15.45 2.83
C VAL A 47 -13.08 15.61 3.65
N ILE A 48 -13.19 15.73 4.98
CA ILE A 48 -12.03 15.86 5.87
C ILE A 48 -11.15 14.61 5.81
N SER A 49 -11.79 13.43 5.83
CA SER A 49 -11.06 12.16 5.77
C SER A 49 -10.31 12.01 4.46
N VAL A 50 -10.95 12.29 3.32
CA VAL A 50 -10.29 12.27 2.01
C VAL A 50 -9.17 13.30 1.94
N ALA A 51 -9.38 14.52 2.46
CA ALA A 51 -8.35 15.56 2.50
C ALA A 51 -7.11 15.16 3.32
N ILE A 52 -7.25 14.29 4.31
CA ILE A 52 -6.15 13.76 5.13
C ILE A 52 -5.53 12.51 4.49
N ILE A 53 -6.36 11.59 4.01
CA ILE A 53 -5.93 10.30 3.44
C ILE A 53 -5.19 10.50 2.13
N VAL A 54 -5.65 11.39 1.24
CA VAL A 54 -5.01 11.62 -0.07
C VAL A 54 -3.53 12.02 0.05
N PRO A 55 -3.15 13.04 0.86
CA PRO A 55 -1.74 13.36 1.06
C PRO A 55 -1.00 12.26 1.82
N LEU A 56 -1.62 11.58 2.81
CA LEU A 56 -1.00 10.43 3.47
C LEU A 56 -0.63 9.32 2.48
N VAL A 57 -1.56 8.94 1.61
CA VAL A 57 -1.32 7.89 0.61
C VAL A 57 -0.31 8.37 -0.45
N SER A 58 -0.44 9.58 -0.96
CA SER A 58 0.51 10.14 -1.94
C SER A 58 1.93 10.35 -1.39
N TYR A 59 2.08 10.71 -0.11
CA TYR A 59 3.39 10.98 0.47
C TYR A 59 3.99 9.82 1.27
N LEU A 60 3.22 8.82 1.72
CA LEU A 60 3.77 7.60 2.33
C LEU A 60 3.82 6.42 1.36
N PHE A 61 2.73 6.16 0.63
CA PHE A 61 2.63 4.95 -0.20
C PHE A 61 3.32 5.10 -1.54
N LEU A 62 3.31 6.29 -2.14
CA LEU A 62 4.08 6.57 -3.35
C LEU A 62 5.60 6.37 -3.14
N PRO A 63 6.25 6.92 -2.09
CA PRO A 63 7.66 6.62 -1.85
C PRO A 63 7.89 5.17 -1.42
N LEU A 64 6.94 4.51 -0.74
CA LEU A 64 7.05 3.07 -0.47
C LEU A 64 7.09 2.26 -1.77
N ALA A 65 6.18 2.56 -2.70
CA ALA A 65 6.13 1.92 -4.01
C ALA A 65 7.39 2.21 -4.83
N LEU A 66 7.88 3.46 -4.82
CA LEU A 66 9.12 3.84 -5.50
C LEU A 66 10.35 3.19 -4.86
N ARG A 67 10.43 3.15 -3.53
CA ARG A 67 11.56 2.55 -2.78
C ARG A 67 11.61 1.04 -2.96
N VAL A 68 10.46 0.38 -2.93
CA VAL A 68 10.33 -1.04 -3.26
C VAL A 68 10.72 -1.26 -4.71
N HIS A 69 10.20 -0.47 -5.66
CA HIS A 69 10.57 -0.61 -7.07
C HIS A 69 12.07 -0.42 -7.31
N GLN A 70 12.69 0.57 -6.66
CA GLN A 70 14.13 0.81 -6.71
C GLN A 70 14.93 -0.36 -6.11
N HIS A 71 14.51 -0.89 -4.95
CA HIS A 71 15.17 -2.06 -4.37
C HIS A 71 15.08 -3.29 -5.28
N ILE A 72 13.93 -3.55 -5.91
CA ILE A 72 13.77 -4.70 -6.81
C ILE A 72 14.62 -4.52 -8.07
N ASN A 73 14.66 -3.31 -8.66
CA ASN A 73 15.51 -3.02 -9.82
C ASN A 73 17.00 -3.11 -9.49
N ALA A 74 17.43 -2.60 -8.32
CA ALA A 74 18.82 -2.69 -7.87
C ALA A 74 19.27 -4.15 -7.67
N VAL A 75 18.38 -4.99 -7.12
CA VAL A 75 18.64 -6.43 -6.94
C VAL A 75 18.71 -7.18 -8.29
N TYR A 76 17.91 -6.80 -9.28
CA TYR A 76 17.98 -7.39 -10.63
C TYR A 76 19.26 -6.98 -11.38
N PHE A 77 19.71 -5.73 -11.25
CA PHE A 77 20.92 -5.23 -11.92
C PHE A 77 22.21 -5.86 -11.36
N SER A 78 22.21 -6.29 -10.10
CA SER A 78 23.35 -7.00 -9.48
C SER A 78 23.50 -8.45 -9.93
N LYS A 79 22.48 -9.05 -10.59
CA LYS A 79 22.48 -10.47 -10.99
C LYS A 79 22.74 -10.70 -12.48
N SER A 80 23.03 -9.63 -13.24
CA SER A 80 23.37 -9.70 -14.67
C SER A 80 24.86 -9.52 -14.99
N HIS A 81 25.72 -9.62 -13.97
CA HIS A 81 27.19 -9.70 -14.09
C HIS A 81 27.68 -10.98 -13.42
#